data_AF-A0A349Q394-F1
#
_entry.id   AF-A0A349Q394-F1
#
_cell.length_a   1.000
_cell.length_b   1.000
_cell.length_c   1.000
_cell.angle_alpha   90.00
_cell.angle_beta   90.00
_cell.angle_gamma   90.00
#
_symmetry.space_group_name_H-M   'P 1'
#
loop_
_entity.id
_entity.type
_entity.pdbx_description
1 polymer ?
#
loop_
_entity_poly.entity_id
_entity_poly.type
_entity_poly.pdbx_seq_one_letter_code
_entity_poly.pdbx_strand_id
1 'polypeptide(L)'
;MSGGAFDYNQYRIRQIWEDIQKELDNQGKEKPKDELRYFDREYFEKYPEERFEPTYREDIQQIFKDGIKALKIAEIYAQRIDWYLSGDDGEDNLVSRLKSELEEL
;
A
#
# COMPACT_ATOMS: atom_id res chain seq x y z
N MET A 1 20.13 -19.45 4.85
CA MET A 1 18.97 -18.55 4.92
C MET A 1 17.94 -19.11 3.95
N SER A 2 16.84 -19.68 4.44
CA SER A 2 15.75 -20.14 3.57
C SER A 2 15.10 -18.91 2.96
N GLY A 3 14.80 -18.94 1.67
CA GLY A 3 14.22 -17.81 0.93
C GLY A 3 12.75 -17.54 1.25
N GLY A 4 12.25 -17.96 2.42
CA GLY A 4 10.83 -18.19 2.64
C GLY A 4 10.29 -19.37 1.81
N ALA A 5 9.10 -19.84 2.12
CA ALA A 5 8.34 -20.78 1.31
C ALA A 5 7.71 -20.10 0.08
N PHE A 6 7.56 -18.77 0.10
CA PHE A 6 6.92 -17.94 -0.92
C PHE A 6 7.88 -16.91 -1.55
N ASP A 7 9.20 -17.11 -1.48
CA ASP A 7 10.20 -16.22 -2.09
C ASP A 7 10.05 -14.74 -1.66
N TYR A 8 9.67 -14.52 -0.40
CA TYR A 8 9.40 -13.19 0.16
C TYR A 8 8.35 -12.35 -0.60
N ASN A 9 7.46 -12.98 -1.37
CA ASN A 9 6.47 -12.28 -2.18
C ASN A 9 5.42 -11.49 -1.37
N GLN A 10 5.31 -11.71 -0.06
CA GLN A 10 4.49 -10.87 0.83
C GLN A 10 4.93 -9.39 0.81
N TYR A 11 6.21 -9.09 0.56
CA TYR A 11 6.64 -7.69 0.39
C TYR A 11 6.05 -7.04 -0.86
N ARG A 12 5.68 -7.82 -1.88
CA ARG A 12 4.98 -7.29 -3.05
C ARG A 12 3.55 -6.89 -2.69
N ILE A 13 2.89 -7.65 -1.82
CA ILE A 13 1.57 -7.27 -1.28
C ILE A 13 1.69 -5.96 -0.50
N ARG A 14 2.76 -5.83 0.30
CA ARG A 14 3.07 -4.60 1.03
C ARG A 14 3.21 -3.39 0.11
N GLN A 15 4.08 -3.52 -0.89
CA GLN A 15 4.31 -2.48 -1.89
C GLN A 15 3.01 -2.01 -2.55
N ILE A 16 2.13 -2.95 -2.92
CA ILE A 16 0.85 -2.60 -3.55
C ILE A 16 -0.01 -1.75 -2.61
N TRP A 17 -0.19 -2.12 -1.35
CA TRP A 17 -1.03 -1.31 -0.46
C TRP A 17 -0.36 0.00 -0.05
N GLU A 18 0.97 0.05 0.05
CA GLU A 18 1.72 1.29 0.29
C GLU A 18 1.58 2.27 -0.88
N ASP A 19 1.65 1.77 -2.12
CA ASP A 19 1.45 2.58 -3.32
C ASP A 19 0.02 3.13 -3.37
N ILE A 20 -1.00 2.30 -3.09
CA ILE A 20 -2.40 2.76 -3.03
C ILE A 20 -2.58 3.81 -1.91
N GLN A 21 -1.97 3.60 -0.74
CA GLN A 21 -2.03 4.57 0.37
C GLN A 21 -1.37 5.90 -0.03
N LYS A 22 -0.24 5.84 -0.73
CA LYS A 22 0.46 7.03 -1.23
C LYS A 22 -0.39 7.81 -2.23
N GLU A 23 -1.11 7.12 -3.13
CA GLU A 23 -2.07 7.75 -4.04
C GLU A 23 -3.18 8.51 -3.28
N LEU A 24 -3.73 7.92 -2.22
CA LEU A 24 -4.71 8.58 -1.36
C LEU A 24 -4.12 9.77 -0.59
N ASP A 25 -2.92 9.60 -0.04
CA ASP A 25 -2.30 10.62 0.79
C ASP A 25 -1.89 11.85 -0.02
N ASN A 26 -1.62 11.69 -1.32
CA ASN A 26 -1.13 12.75 -2.18
C ASN A 26 -2.23 13.58 -2.84
N GLN A 27 -3.50 13.16 -2.77
CA GLN A 27 -4.61 13.88 -3.42
C GLN A 27 -4.66 15.36 -3.05
N GLY A 28 -4.79 16.22 -4.05
CA GLY A 28 -4.86 17.67 -3.88
C GLY A 28 -3.57 18.33 -3.42
N LYS A 29 -2.47 17.59 -3.21
CA LYS A 29 -1.14 18.19 -2.97
C LYS A 29 -0.61 18.77 -4.27
N GLU A 30 0.17 19.84 -4.16
CA GLU A 30 0.91 20.36 -5.30
C GLU A 30 1.93 19.32 -5.77
N LYS A 31 1.98 19.09 -7.09
CA LYS A 31 2.92 18.13 -7.68
C LYS A 31 4.37 18.58 -7.45
N PRO A 32 5.33 17.64 -7.44
CA PRO A 32 6.74 17.97 -7.31
C PRO A 32 7.21 18.98 -8.37
N LYS A 33 8.10 19.90 -7.98
CA LYS A 33 8.65 20.91 -8.89
C LYS A 33 9.28 20.32 -10.15
N ASP A 34 9.88 19.14 -10.03
CA ASP A 34 10.50 18.43 -11.17
C ASP A 34 9.49 17.97 -12.20
N GLU A 35 8.24 17.70 -11.81
CA GLU A 35 7.14 17.39 -12.74
C GLU A 35 6.56 18.65 -13.36
N LEU A 36 6.47 19.72 -12.57
CA LEU A 36 5.94 21.02 -13.01
C LEU A 36 6.91 21.78 -13.94
N ARG A 37 8.20 21.41 -13.98
CA ARG A 37 9.25 22.16 -14.71
C ARG A 37 9.04 22.30 -16.21
N TYR A 38 8.18 21.47 -16.79
CA TYR A 38 7.88 21.45 -18.23
C TYR A 38 6.73 22.37 -18.63
N PHE A 39 6.03 22.94 -17.65
CA PHE A 39 4.89 23.82 -17.87
C PHE A 39 5.27 25.25 -17.50
N ASP A 40 4.88 26.20 -18.35
CA ASP A 40 5.09 27.61 -18.05
C ASP A 40 3.96 28.18 -17.18
N ARG A 41 4.10 29.45 -16.80
CA ARG A 41 3.11 30.13 -15.97
C ARG A 41 1.76 30.26 -16.68
N GLU A 42 1.76 30.51 -17.98
CA GLU A 42 0.54 30.71 -18.78
C GLU A 42 -0.31 29.42 -18.83
N TYR A 43 0.34 28.26 -18.87
CA TYR A 43 -0.30 26.95 -18.78
C TYR A 43 -1.15 26.81 -17.50
N PHE A 44 -0.57 27.11 -16.33
CA PHE A 44 -1.28 26.99 -15.05
C PHE A 44 -2.29 28.12 -14.80
N GLU A 45 -2.18 29.25 -15.51
CA GLU A 45 -3.25 30.27 -15.51
C GLU A 45 -4.50 29.75 -16.24
N LYS A 46 -4.31 28.90 -17.26
CA LYS A 46 -5.40 28.26 -18.01
C LYS A 46 -5.93 26.98 -17.34
N TYR A 47 -5.05 26.20 -16.72
CA TYR A 47 -5.34 24.90 -16.09
C TYR A 47 -4.76 24.84 -14.66
N PRO A 48 -5.29 25.64 -13.72
CA PRO A 48 -4.75 25.72 -12.36
C PRO A 48 -4.81 24.39 -11.59
N GLU A 49 -5.78 23.53 -11.90
CA GLU A 49 -5.97 22.22 -11.30
C GLU A 49 -4.84 21.23 -11.63
N GLU A 50 -4.20 21.35 -12.81
CA GLU A 50 -3.16 20.41 -13.22
C GLU A 50 -1.86 20.54 -12.42
N ARG A 51 -1.73 21.63 -11.66
CA ARG A 51 -0.66 21.86 -10.69
C ARG A 51 -0.74 20.91 -9.48
N PHE A 52 -1.90 20.31 -9.24
CA PHE A 52 -2.16 19.46 -8.08
C PHE A 52 -2.38 18.01 -8.50
N GLU A 53 -2.16 17.10 -7.57
CA GLU A 53 -2.51 15.70 -7.69
C GLU A 53 -4.03 15.52 -7.74
N PRO A 54 -4.53 14.56 -8.53
CA PRO A 54 -5.96 14.38 -8.72
C PRO A 54 -6.66 13.97 -7.41
N THR A 55 -7.84 14.54 -7.19
CA THR A 55 -8.73 14.10 -6.11
C THR A 55 -9.82 13.20 -6.69
N TYR A 56 -9.83 11.94 -6.25
CA TYR A 56 -10.83 10.95 -6.63
C TYR A 56 -12.15 11.20 -5.87
N ARG A 57 -13.26 10.73 -6.45
CA ARG A 57 -14.56 10.73 -5.78
C ARG A 57 -14.53 9.85 -4.52
N GLU A 58 -15.35 10.18 -3.53
CA GLU A 58 -15.33 9.52 -2.21
C GLU A 58 -15.57 8.01 -2.27
N ASP A 59 -16.44 7.53 -3.15
CA ASP A 59 -16.69 6.10 -3.36
C ASP A 59 -15.45 5.37 -3.91
N ILE A 60 -14.67 6.01 -4.78
CA ILE A 60 -13.40 5.47 -5.28
C ILE A 60 -12.35 5.45 -4.16
N GLN A 61 -12.27 6.51 -3.36
CA GLN A 61 -11.38 6.52 -2.19
C GLN A 61 -11.76 5.41 -1.19
N GLN A 62 -13.05 5.13 -1.03
CA GLN A 62 -13.52 4.06 -0.18
C GLN A 62 -13.10 2.68 -0.71
N ILE A 63 -13.20 2.44 -2.02
CA ILE A 63 -12.68 1.23 -2.67
C ILE A 63 -11.18 1.05 -2.38
N PHE A 64 -10.40 2.14 -2.44
CA PHE A 64 -8.96 2.08 -2.16
C PHE A 64 -8.68 1.72 -0.71
N LYS A 65 -9.40 2.35 0.23
CA LYS A 65 -9.29 2.05 1.67
C LYS A 65 -9.66 0.60 1.98
N ASP A 66 -10.71 0.07 1.37
CA ASP A 66 -11.13 -1.31 1.56
C ASP A 66 -10.14 -2.30 0.91
N GLY A 67 -9.59 -1.93 -0.25
CA GLY A 67 -8.49 -2.65 -0.89
C GLY A 67 -7.24 -2.72 -0.01
N ILE A 68 -6.81 -1.60 0.59
CA ILE A 68 -5.68 -1.55 1.52
C ILE A 68 -5.92 -2.49 2.71
N LYS A 69 -7.11 -2.49 3.32
CA LYS A 69 -7.43 -3.40 4.42
C LYS A 69 -7.32 -4.87 4.00
N ALA A 70 -7.88 -5.23 2.85
CA ALA A 70 -7.80 -6.59 2.33
C ALA A 70 -6.36 -7.03 2.05
N LEU A 71 -5.54 -6.15 1.48
CA LEU A 71 -4.13 -6.41 1.20
C LEU A 71 -3.30 -6.55 2.47
N LYS A 72 -3.55 -5.72 3.49
CA LYS A 72 -2.88 -5.85 4.79
C LYS A 72 -3.18 -7.19 5.47
N ILE A 73 -4.44 -7.63 5.42
CA ILE A 73 -4.83 -8.96 5.90
C ILE A 73 -4.08 -10.03 5.09
N ALA A 74 -4.10 -9.95 3.75
CA ALA A 74 -3.43 -10.92 2.89
C ALA A 74 -1.91 -10.98 3.15
N GLU A 75 -1.26 -9.85 3.38
CA GLU A 75 0.15 -9.77 3.74
C GLU A 75 0.46 -10.52 5.04
N ILE A 76 -0.32 -10.28 6.11
CA ILE A 76 -0.16 -10.95 7.40
C ILE A 76 -0.30 -12.47 7.22
N TYR A 77 -1.36 -12.92 6.53
CA TYR A 77 -1.55 -14.35 6.28
C TYR A 77 -0.41 -14.96 5.47
N ALA A 78 0.02 -14.29 4.40
CA ALA A 78 1.14 -14.75 3.58
C ALA A 78 2.43 -14.86 4.40
N GLN A 79 2.74 -13.84 5.21
CA GLN A 79 3.93 -13.80 6.06
C GLN A 79 3.93 -14.92 7.11
N ARG A 80 2.79 -15.16 7.76
CA ARG A 80 2.65 -16.15 8.84
C ARG A 80 2.73 -17.58 8.32
N ILE A 81 2.07 -17.85 7.21
CA ILE A 81 2.14 -19.17 6.55
C ILE A 81 3.55 -19.42 5.99
N ASP A 82 4.20 -18.39 5.44
CA ASP A 82 5.57 -18.48 4.94
C ASP A 82 6.55 -18.93 6.02
N TRP A 83 6.50 -18.30 7.20
CA TRP A 83 7.34 -18.66 8.35
C TRP A 83 7.05 -20.06 8.87
N TYR A 84 5.77 -20.45 8.94
CA TYR A 84 5.41 -21.80 9.36
C TYR A 84 5.97 -22.87 8.40
N LEU A 85 5.77 -22.69 7.09
CA LEU A 85 6.26 -23.63 6.07
C LEU A 85 7.79 -23.64 5.96
N SER A 86 8.45 -22.55 6.31
CA SER A 86 9.91 -22.45 6.35
C SER A 86 10.54 -23.05 7.61
N GLY A 87 9.72 -23.42 8.61
CA GLY A 87 10.16 -23.93 9.91
C GLY A 87 10.58 -22.85 10.91
N ASP A 88 10.32 -21.57 10.62
CA ASP A 88 10.60 -20.43 11.50
C ASP A 88 9.50 -20.26 12.57
N ASP A 89 8.27 -20.67 12.26
CA ASP A 89 7.14 -20.73 13.20
C ASP A 89 6.70 -22.17 13.47
N GLY A 90 6.44 -22.48 14.75
CA GLY A 90 5.66 -23.66 15.15
C GLY A 90 4.16 -23.39 15.15
N GLU A 91 3.33 -24.43 15.32
CA GLU A 91 1.86 -24.32 15.27
C GLU A 91 1.30 -23.27 16.26
N ASP A 92 1.77 -23.27 17.51
CA ASP A 92 1.34 -22.31 18.53
C ASP A 92 1.73 -20.87 18.17
N ASN A 93 2.90 -20.68 17.57
CA ASN A 93 3.37 -19.37 17.11
C ASN A 93 2.53 -18.88 15.93
N LEU A 94 2.22 -19.75 14.97
CA LEU A 94 1.35 -19.42 13.84
C LEU A 94 -0.01 -18.90 14.34
N VAL A 95 -0.66 -19.62 15.26
CA VAL A 95 -1.98 -19.25 15.78
C VAL A 95 -1.92 -17.94 16.58
N SER A 96 -1.00 -17.84 17.56
CA SER A 96 -0.94 -16.70 18.46
C SER A 96 -0.53 -15.41 17.75
N ARG A 97 0.48 -15.47 16.87
CA ARG A 97 1.00 -14.29 16.17
C ARG A 97 0.06 -13.81 15.06
N LEU A 98 -0.57 -14.73 14.32
CA LEU A 98 -1.59 -14.37 13.34
C LEU A 98 -2.74 -13.61 14.02
N LYS A 99 -3.22 -14.12 15.16
CA LYS A 99 -4.28 -13.44 15.91
C LYS A 99 -3.85 -12.05 16.38
N SER A 100 -2.68 -11.93 17.00
CA SER A 100 -2.16 -10.65 17.50
C SER A 100 -2.03 -9.61 16.38
N GLU A 101 -1.46 -9.97 15.23
CA GLU A 101 -1.27 -9.02 14.13
C GLU A 101 -2.59 -8.61 13.47
N LEU A 102 -3.56 -9.53 13.37
CA LEU A 102 -4.90 -9.18 12.87
C LEU A 102 -5.66 -8.27 13.85
N GLU A 103 -5.39 -8.35 15.15
CA GLU A 103 -5.96 -7.45 16.17
C GLU A 103 -5.30 -6.05 16.17
N GLU A 104 -4.08 -5.93 15.65
CA GLU A 104 -3.33 -4.66 15.54
C GLU A 104 -3.65 -3.85 14.26
N LEU A 105 -4.45 -4.40 13.33
CA LEU A 105 -4.89 -3.74 12.10
C LEU A 105 -5.98 -2.69 12.32
#